data_AF-A0A9D5KKB9-F1
#
_entry.id   AF-A0A9D5KKB9-F1
#
_cell.length_a   1.000
_cell.length_b   1.000
_cell.length_c   1.000
_cell.angle_alpha   90.00
_cell.angle_beta   90.00
_cell.angle_gamma   90.00
#
_symmetry.space_group_name_H-M   'P 1'
#
loop_
_entity.id
_entity.type
_entity.pdbx_description
1 polymer ?
#
loop_
_entity_poly.entity_id
_entity_poly.type
_entity_poly.pdbx_seq_one_letter_code
_entity_poly.pdbx_strand_id
1 'polypeptide(L)'
;MGKEVKAGCARPTGGPVGEKPPQKKSQEHMEAKEERSMVMVGKKAPDFSAPAYHKGAFTSVKLSDFLGKWVVLCFYPGDFTFV
;
A
#
# COMPACT_ATOMS: atom_id res chain seq x y z
N MET A 1 6.27 -9.05 9.29
CA MET A 1 7.59 -9.50 8.79
C MET A 1 7.37 -9.90 7.35
N GLY A 2 7.91 -9.11 6.42
CA GLY A 2 7.57 -9.16 5.01
C GLY A 2 8.03 -10.45 4.33
N LYS A 3 7.29 -10.87 3.31
CA LYS A 3 7.61 -12.02 2.47
C LYS A 3 8.64 -11.59 1.42
N GLU A 4 9.62 -12.44 1.14
CA GLU A 4 10.62 -12.23 0.08
C GLU A 4 9.94 -12.21 -1.30
N VAL A 5 10.31 -11.25 -2.15
CA VAL A 5 9.73 -11.08 -3.49
C VAL A 5 10.85 -11.00 -4.52
N LYS A 6 10.68 -11.66 -5.68
CA LYS A 6 11.59 -11.51 -6.83
C LYS A 6 11.63 -10.05 -7.28
N ALA A 7 12.83 -9.53 -7.53
CA ALA A 7 13.05 -8.13 -7.91
C ALA A 7 12.21 -7.72 -9.13
N GLY A 8 11.49 -6.59 -9.02
CA GLY A 8 10.70 -6.00 -10.11
C GLY A 8 9.83 -4.83 -9.66
N CYS A 9 9.60 -3.86 -10.54
CA CYS A 9 8.74 -2.70 -10.30
C CYS A 9 7.25 -3.14 -10.28
N ALA A 10 6.77 -3.63 -9.13
CA ALA A 10 5.36 -3.96 -8.95
C ALA A 10 4.56 -2.73 -8.50
N ARG A 11 3.37 -2.53 -9.10
CA ARG A 11 2.43 -1.47 -8.69
C ARG A 11 1.83 -1.78 -7.31
N PRO A 12 1.69 -0.79 -6.41
CA PRO A 12 1.04 -1.01 -5.13
C PRO A 12 -0.47 -1.24 -5.29
N THR A 13 -1.03 -2.14 -4.49
CA THR A 13 -2.48 -2.41 -4.39
C THR A 13 -2.99 -1.93 -3.02
N GLY A 14 -4.14 -1.27 -2.94
CA GLY A 14 -4.66 -0.66 -1.70
C GLY A 14 -6.16 -0.82 -1.44
N GLY A 15 -6.55 -0.61 -0.19
CA GLY A 15 -7.90 -0.65 0.42
C GLY A 15 -7.79 -0.26 1.91
N PRO A 16 -8.86 0.02 2.68
CA PRO A 16 -8.72 0.49 4.08
C PRO A 16 -8.15 -0.56 5.06
N VAL A 17 -7.29 -0.14 6.00
CA VAL A 17 -6.63 -1.05 6.97
C VAL A 17 -7.65 -1.62 7.97
N GLY A 18 -7.80 -2.94 7.98
CA GLY A 18 -8.52 -3.68 9.02
C GLY A 18 -9.91 -4.19 8.63
N GLU A 19 -10.32 -4.07 7.37
CA GLU A 19 -11.51 -4.77 6.85
C GLU A 19 -11.12 -6.16 6.30
N LYS A 20 -11.95 -7.18 6.56
CA LYS A 20 -11.79 -8.51 5.93
C LYS A 20 -12.20 -8.42 4.46
N PRO A 21 -11.48 -9.05 3.52
CA PRO A 21 -11.85 -9.00 2.11
C PRO A 21 -13.23 -9.66 1.90
N PRO A 22 -14.14 -9.02 1.14
CA PRO A 22 -15.42 -9.63 0.81
C PRO A 22 -15.22 -10.81 -0.17
N GLN A 23 -15.95 -11.89 0.08
CA GLN A 23 -15.96 -13.09 -0.75
C GLN A 23 -16.50 -12.80 -2.16
N LYS A 24 -15.79 -13.31 -3.17
CA LYS A 24 -16.15 -13.25 -4.60
C LYS A 24 -17.57 -13.81 -4.86
N LYS A 25 -18.42 -13.01 -5.50
CA LYS A 25 -19.45 -13.47 -6.45
C LYS A 25 -19.32 -12.66 -7.75
N SER A 26 -19.67 -13.33 -8.84
CA SER A 26 -19.42 -13.05 -10.25
C SER A 26 -20.24 -11.89 -10.86
N GLN A 27 -19.56 -11.16 -11.77
CA GLN A 27 -20.01 -10.44 -13.00
C GLN A 27 -21.20 -9.44 -12.93
N GLU A 28 -20.95 -8.14 -13.11
CA GLU A 28 -21.14 -7.36 -14.37
C GLU A 28 -20.90 -5.84 -14.14
N HIS A 29 -20.70 -5.12 -15.24
CA HIS A 29 -20.21 -3.75 -15.44
C HIS A 29 -20.62 -2.69 -14.39
N MET A 30 -19.63 -2.02 -13.78
CA MET A 30 -19.83 -0.72 -13.13
C MET A 30 -18.64 0.17 -13.43
N GLU A 31 -18.93 1.34 -13.99
CA GLU A 31 -18.02 2.47 -14.14
C GLU A 31 -17.17 2.58 -12.88
N ALA A 32 -15.85 2.58 -13.03
CA ALA A 32 -14.96 2.93 -11.96
C ALA A 32 -15.21 4.40 -11.63
N LYS A 33 -16.22 4.66 -10.79
CA LYS A 33 -16.27 5.85 -9.97
C LYS A 33 -14.92 5.85 -9.26
N GLU A 34 -14.05 6.74 -9.71
CA GLU A 34 -12.78 7.02 -9.06
C GLU A 34 -13.15 7.47 -7.64
N GLU A 35 -13.31 6.52 -6.71
CA GLU A 35 -13.31 6.82 -5.29
C GLU A 35 -11.91 7.34 -5.01
N ARG A 36 -11.74 8.65 -5.18
CA ARG A 36 -10.65 9.39 -4.57
C ARG A 36 -10.85 9.25 -3.07
N SER A 37 -10.36 8.14 -2.52
CA SER A 37 -10.13 7.99 -1.10
C SER A 37 -9.03 8.99 -0.72
N MET A 38 -9.44 10.25 -0.59
CA MET A 38 -8.56 11.31 -0.15
C MET A 38 -8.09 10.97 1.26
N VAL A 39 -6.79 11.11 1.52
CA VAL A 39 -6.23 10.93 2.85
C VAL A 39 -6.83 12.00 3.77
N MET A 40 -7.57 11.58 4.80
CA MET A 40 -8.23 12.49 5.73
C MET A 40 -7.62 12.37 7.13
N VAL A 41 -7.28 13.51 7.72
CA VAL A 41 -6.78 13.58 9.10
C VAL A 41 -7.84 13.04 10.06
N GLY A 42 -7.42 12.25 11.05
CA GLY A 42 -8.31 11.63 12.04
C GLY A 42 -9.10 10.43 11.52
N LYS A 43 -9.00 10.08 10.24
CA LYS A 43 -9.50 8.80 9.69
C LYS A 43 -8.35 7.79 9.63
N LYS A 44 -8.71 6.51 9.53
CA LYS A 44 -7.71 5.45 9.31
C LYS A 44 -7.02 5.70 7.97
N ALA A 45 -5.70 5.57 7.96
CA ALA A 45 -4.92 5.62 6.73
C ALA A 45 -5.36 4.48 5.79
N PRO A 46 -5.42 4.71 4.47
CA PRO A 46 -5.60 3.64 3.49
C PRO A 46 -4.47 2.63 3.60
N ASP A 47 -4.82 1.34 3.63
CA ASP A 47 -3.83 0.25 3.55
C ASP A 47 -3.27 0.22 2.14
N PHE A 48 -2.00 -0.12 2.07
CA PHE A 48 -1.33 -0.38 0.82
C PHE A 48 -0.31 -1.49 1.04
N SER A 49 -0.05 -2.22 -0.05
CA SER A 49 1.05 -3.17 -0.13
C SER A 49 1.95 -2.75 -1.28
N ALA A 50 3.24 -2.60 -1.00
CA ALA A 50 4.23 -2.19 -1.99
C ALA A 50 5.50 -3.06 -1.90
N PRO A 51 6.22 -3.26 -3.01
CA PRO A 51 7.59 -3.77 -2.94
C PRO A 51 8.49 -2.72 -2.27
N ALA A 52 9.46 -3.17 -1.48
CA ALA A 52 10.45 -2.33 -0.85
C ALA A 52 11.81 -3.03 -0.81
N TYR A 53 12.87 -2.25 -0.70
CA TYR A 53 14.21 -2.75 -0.44
C TYR A 53 14.58 -2.46 1.01
N HIS A 54 14.84 -3.50 1.80
CA HIS A 54 15.15 -3.36 3.23
C HIS A 54 16.22 -4.37 3.63
N LYS A 55 17.26 -3.89 4.33
CA LYS A 55 18.41 -4.70 4.81
C LYS A 55 19.07 -5.56 3.71
N GLY A 56 19.21 -5.02 2.50
CA GLY A 56 19.88 -5.71 1.40
C GLY A 56 18.98 -6.68 0.61
N ALA A 57 17.67 -6.75 0.90
CA ALA A 57 16.75 -7.68 0.25
C ALA A 57 15.47 -6.99 -0.23
N PHE A 58 14.89 -7.55 -1.29
CA PHE A 58 13.56 -7.19 -1.77
C PHE A 58 12.48 -7.87 -0.93
N THR A 59 11.61 -7.08 -0.34
CA THR A 59 10.51 -7.53 0.49
C THR A 59 9.21 -6.86 0.06
N SER A 60 8.07 -7.49 0.35
CA SER A 60 6.78 -6.78 0.33
C SER A 60 6.54 -6.14 1.71
N VAL A 61 6.11 -4.87 1.70
CA VAL A 61 5.74 -4.12 2.89
C VAL A 61 4.26 -3.74 2.80
N LYS A 62 3.53 -3.98 3.88
CA LYS A 62 2.12 -3.61 4.03
C LYS A 62 1.95 -2.66 5.20
N LEU A 63 1.13 -1.61 5.05
CA LEU A 63 0.92 -0.64 6.13
C LEU A 63 0.33 -1.31 7.38
N SER A 64 -0.56 -2.30 7.20
CA SER A 64 -1.14 -3.07 8.30
C SER A 64 -0.12 -3.80 9.19
N ASP A 65 1.07 -4.10 8.69
CA ASP A 65 2.10 -4.82 9.45
C ASP A 65 2.69 -3.98 10.59
N PHE A 66 2.45 -2.66 10.57
CA PHE A 66 2.95 -1.71 11.57
C PHE A 66 1.89 -1.23 12.56
N LEU A 67 0.70 -1.84 12.58
CA LEU A 67 -0.34 -1.53 13.56
C LEU A 67 0.20 -1.66 14.99
N GLY A 68 -0.16 -0.70 15.85
CA GLY A 68 0.34 -0.62 17.23
C GLY A 68 1.68 0.11 17.39
N LYS A 69 2.29 0.59 16.31
CA LYS A 69 3.47 1.46 16.32
C LYS A 69 3.13 2.80 15.68
N TRP A 70 3.83 3.86 16.11
CA TRP A 70 3.82 5.13 15.37
C TRP A 70 4.61 4.96 14.06
N VAL A 71 4.03 5.43 12.96
CA VAL A 71 4.60 5.30 11.61
C VAL A 71 4.61 6.67 10.96
N VAL A 72 5.74 7.02 10.34
CA VAL A 72 5.87 8.19 9.46
C VAL A 72 6.02 7.69 8.04
N LEU A 73 5.15 8.13 7.14
CA LEU A 73 5.22 7.85 5.71
C LEU A 73 5.60 9.13 4.97
N CYS A 74 6.72 9.12 4.25
CA CYS A 74 7.22 10.25 3.48
C CYS A 74 7.26 9.90 1.99
N PHE A 75 6.73 10.79 1.16
CA PHE A 75 6.84 10.71 -0.30
C PHE A 75 7.90 11.71 -0.75
N TYR A 76 8.79 11.28 -1.62
CA TYR A 76 9.82 12.14 -2.21
C TYR A 76 9.80 12.02 -3.74
N PRO A 77 10.24 13.05 -4.49
CA PRO A 77 9.98 13.14 -5.94
C PRO A 77 10.70 12.09 -6.80
N GLY A 78 11.90 11.68 -6.43
CA GLY A 78 12.66 10.69 -7.18
C GLY A 78 14.06 10.44 -6.62
N ASP A 79 14.64 9.32 -7.02
CA ASP A 79 16.03 8.96 -6.73
C ASP A 79 16.98 9.69 -7.71
N PHE A 80 18.20 10.01 -7.24
CA PHE A 80 19.27 10.63 -8.05
C PHE A 80 18.88 11.96 -8.74
N THR A 81 18.01 12.74 -8.10
CA THR A 81 17.70 14.11 -8.53
C THR A 81 18.70 15.12 -7.99
N PHE A 82 18.73 16.33 -8.55
CA PHE A 82 19.54 17.43 -8.04
C PHE A 82 18.95 17.98 -6.72
N VAL A 83 19.80 18.48 -5.84
CA VAL A 83 19.44 19.25 -4.64
C VAL A 83 19.60 20.74 -4.87
#